data_AF-A0AAP5QDH6-F1
#
_entry.id   AF-A0AAP5QDH6-F1
#
_cell.length_a   1.000
_cell.length_b   1.000
_cell.length_c   1.000
_cell.angle_alpha   90.00
_cell.angle_beta   90.00
_cell.angle_gamma   90.00
#
_symmetry.space_group_name_H-M   'P 1'
#
loop_
_entity.id
_entity.type
_entity.pdbx_description
1 polymer ?
#
loop_
_entity_poly.entity_id
_entity_poly.type
_entity_poly.pdbx_seq_one_letter_code
_entity_poly.pdbx_strand_id
1 'polypeptide(L)'
;MKKAFNFSLFKNTVDGITFNKSKDEKVRADYNGNGSERDGAEKIQIIGIKALSQGGKQYIRLVFIDRNGLDNEYHNAALFLNEKKDGEKQPDYTGSIDLDRDGNERLRLAAWLKNSDRAGRYLSVSVSEFLPKEGDPAAAGAEGAEGGVPGTPVPAGAPEDDEIPF
;
A
#
# COMPACT_ATOMS: atom_id res chain seq x y z
N MET A 1 -3.44 -11.80 -0.38
CA MET A 1 -3.78 -11.07 0.87
C MET A 1 -5.16 -10.40 0.81
N LYS A 2 -5.90 -10.29 1.93
CA LYS A 2 -7.19 -9.56 1.98
C LYS A 2 -7.00 -8.05 1.77
N LYS A 3 -7.85 -7.43 0.95
CA LYS A 3 -7.66 -6.04 0.45
C LYS A 3 -8.13 -4.93 1.40
N ALA A 4 -9.00 -5.24 2.35
CA ALA A 4 -9.43 -4.31 3.40
C ALA A 4 -9.66 -5.07 4.69
N PHE A 5 -9.02 -4.64 5.77
CA PHE A 5 -9.14 -5.22 7.11
C PHE A 5 -8.57 -4.28 8.16
N ASN A 6 -8.94 -4.49 9.42
CA ASN A 6 -8.40 -3.74 10.55
C ASN A 6 -7.47 -4.62 11.38
N PHE A 7 -6.43 -4.03 11.96
CA PHE A 7 -5.54 -4.72 12.89
C PHE A 7 -5.05 -3.78 13.98
N SER A 8 -4.64 -4.35 15.10
CA SER A 8 -4.04 -3.61 16.21
C SER A 8 -2.58 -3.99 16.35
N LEU A 9 -1.72 -2.99 16.35
CA LEU A 9 -0.28 -3.13 16.47
C LEU A 9 0.13 -2.67 17.88
N PHE A 10 0.71 -3.59 18.65
CA PHE A 10 1.13 -3.37 20.02
C PHE A 10 2.65 -3.25 20.10
N LYS A 11 3.14 -2.56 21.13
CA LYS A 11 4.56 -2.55 21.43
C LYS A 11 5.00 -3.97 21.76
N ASN A 12 5.99 -4.47 21.03
CA ASN A 12 6.51 -5.80 21.26
C ASN A 12 7.28 -5.85 22.58
N THR A 13 6.81 -6.69 23.50
CA THR A 13 7.49 -7.01 24.76
C THR A 13 8.18 -8.37 24.71
N VAL A 14 8.02 -9.13 23.62
CA VAL A 14 8.50 -10.50 23.48
C VAL A 14 9.80 -10.53 22.67
N ASP A 15 10.87 -11.06 23.24
CA ASP A 15 12.18 -11.17 22.60
C ASP A 15 12.21 -12.14 21.41
N GLY A 16 11.22 -13.04 21.30
CA GLY A 16 11.11 -14.01 20.21
C GLY A 16 10.58 -13.47 18.88
N ILE A 17 10.02 -12.25 18.84
CA ILE A 17 9.52 -11.66 17.58
C ILE A 17 10.66 -10.90 16.89
N THR A 18 11.16 -11.46 15.79
CA THR A 18 12.24 -10.86 14.99
C THR A 18 11.71 -10.29 13.67
N PHE A 19 12.28 -9.17 13.24
CA PHE A 19 12.03 -8.51 11.97
C PHE A 19 13.27 -8.64 11.09
N ASN A 20 13.12 -9.19 9.88
CA ASN A 20 14.21 -9.24 8.90
C ASN A 20 14.32 -7.88 8.22
N LYS A 21 15.30 -7.07 8.62
CA LYS A 21 15.59 -5.79 7.97
C LYS A 21 16.24 -6.01 6.61
N SER A 22 17.05 -7.05 6.49
CA SER A 22 17.70 -7.52 5.26
C SER A 22 17.91 -9.04 5.30
N LYS A 23 18.39 -9.62 4.20
CA LYS A 23 18.66 -11.07 4.09
C LYS A 23 19.56 -11.58 5.23
N ASP A 24 20.51 -10.75 5.66
CA ASP A 24 21.52 -11.07 6.66
C ASP A 24 21.31 -10.34 8.00
N GLU A 25 20.34 -9.42 8.08
CA GLU A 25 20.11 -8.60 9.26
C GLU A 25 18.70 -8.85 9.84
N LYS A 26 18.68 -9.55 10.98
CA LYS A 26 17.48 -9.74 11.80
C LYS A 26 17.57 -8.87 13.03
N VAL A 27 16.56 -8.03 13.25
CA VAL A 27 16.47 -7.15 14.41
C VAL A 27 15.26 -7.53 15.24
N ARG A 28 15.29 -7.27 16.55
CA ARG A 28 14.10 -7.43 17.38
C ARG A 28 12.99 -6.51 16.87
N ALA A 29 11.78 -7.04 16.71
CA ALA A 29 10.65 -6.21 16.35
C ALA A 29 10.34 -5.22 17.48
N ASP A 30 10.11 -3.94 17.16
CA ASP A 30 9.60 -2.96 18.13
C ASP A 30 8.09 -3.15 18.35
N TYR A 31 7.40 -3.66 17.34
CA TYR A 31 5.96 -3.77 17.29
C TYR A 31 5.52 -5.11 16.72
N ASN A 32 4.43 -5.65 17.26
CA ASN A 32 3.79 -6.85 16.74
C ASN A 32 2.27 -6.71 16.80
N GLY A 33 1.57 -7.40 15.93
CA GLY A 33 0.11 -7.43 15.90
C GLY A 33 -0.40 -8.56 15.03
N ASN A 34 -1.69 -8.82 15.14
CA ASN A 34 -2.39 -9.81 14.32
C ASN A 34 -3.58 -9.14 13.65
N GLY A 35 -3.91 -9.59 12.44
CA GLY A 35 -5.13 -9.17 11.78
C GLY A 35 -6.37 -9.63 12.55
N SER A 36 -7.47 -8.92 12.35
CA SER A 36 -8.71 -9.22 13.08
C SER A 36 -9.36 -10.52 12.58
N GLU A 37 -9.72 -11.40 13.52
CA GLU A 37 -10.50 -12.63 13.26
C GLU A 37 -11.86 -12.33 12.62
N ARG A 38 -12.54 -11.28 13.11
CA ARG A 38 -13.80 -10.79 12.51
C ARG A 38 -13.68 -10.55 11.01
N ASP A 39 -12.50 -10.16 10.55
CA ASP A 39 -12.23 -9.85 9.16
C ASP A 39 -11.58 -11.03 8.41
N GLY A 40 -11.39 -12.19 9.05
CA GLY A 40 -10.68 -13.33 8.45
C GLY A 40 -9.19 -13.06 8.23
N ALA A 41 -8.62 -12.07 8.93
CA ALA A 41 -7.21 -11.71 8.88
C ALA A 41 -6.41 -12.28 10.07
N GLU A 42 -6.99 -13.19 10.87
CA GLU A 42 -6.34 -13.80 12.04
C GLU A 42 -5.00 -14.49 11.72
N LYS A 43 -4.89 -15.04 10.50
CA LYS A 43 -3.69 -15.72 10.00
C LYS A 43 -2.63 -14.75 9.49
N ILE A 44 -2.96 -13.46 9.41
CA ILE A 44 -2.04 -12.41 8.99
C ILE A 44 -1.34 -11.89 10.25
N GLN A 45 -0.04 -12.16 10.35
CA GLN A 45 0.80 -11.60 11.40
C GLN A 45 1.47 -10.33 10.90
N ILE A 46 1.48 -9.28 11.72
CA ILE A 46 2.09 -7.99 11.40
C ILE A 46 3.26 -7.77 12.35
N ILE A 47 4.42 -7.51 11.80
CA ILE A 47 5.63 -7.21 12.56
C ILE A 47 6.15 -5.85 12.11
N GLY A 48 6.49 -4.99 13.06
CA GLY A 48 6.98 -3.65 12.79
C GLY A 48 8.26 -3.31 13.55
N ILE A 49 9.08 -2.46 12.93
CA ILE A 49 10.24 -1.82 13.57
C ILE A 49 10.20 -0.32 13.34
N LYS A 50 10.75 0.44 14.28
CA LYS A 50 11.04 1.86 14.02
C LYS A 50 12.27 1.95 13.15
N ALA A 51 12.13 2.59 12.01
CA ALA A 51 13.21 2.86 11.08
C ALA A 51 13.36 4.38 10.87
N LEU A 52 14.53 4.78 10.39
CA LEU A 52 14.83 6.14 9.98
C LEU A 52 14.97 6.13 8.47
N SER A 53 14.22 7.00 7.80
CA SER A 53 14.31 7.20 6.36
C SER A 53 15.63 7.89 6.03
N GLN A 54 16.05 7.82 4.77
CA GLN A 54 17.28 8.46 4.29
C GLN A 54 17.33 9.97 4.59
N GLY A 55 16.17 10.62 4.72
CA GLY A 55 16.02 12.02 5.14
C GLY A 55 15.92 12.25 6.65
N GLY A 56 16.28 11.28 7.51
CA GLY A 56 16.21 11.39 8.97
C GLY A 56 14.79 11.35 9.57
N LYS A 57 13.75 11.20 8.73
CA LYS A 57 12.36 11.08 9.20
C LYS A 57 12.10 9.68 9.74
N GLN A 58 11.59 9.58 10.96
CA GLN A 58 11.19 8.30 11.54
C GLN A 58 9.94 7.77 10.81
N TYR A 59 10.00 6.49 10.45
CA TYR A 59 8.86 5.76 9.89
C TYR A 59 8.81 4.37 10.53
N ILE A 60 7.63 3.77 10.53
CA ILE A 60 7.44 2.42 11.02
C ILE A 60 7.45 1.52 9.79
N ARG A 61 8.48 0.68 9.69
CA ARG A 61 8.52 -0.35 8.66
C ARG A 61 7.72 -1.55 9.18
N LEU A 62 6.74 -1.99 8.41
CA LEU A 62 5.88 -3.10 8.72
C LEU A 62 6.08 -4.21 7.70
N VAL A 63 5.96 -5.45 8.14
CA VAL A 63 5.87 -6.63 7.28
C VAL A 63 4.64 -7.40 7.69
N PHE A 64 3.81 -7.71 6.70
CA PHE A 64 2.65 -8.57 6.84
C PHE A 64 3.02 -9.96 6.37
N ILE A 65 2.75 -10.94 7.21
CA ILE A 65 3.05 -12.35 6.99
C ILE A 65 1.71 -13.06 6.89
N ASP A 66 1.26 -13.31 5.67
CA ASP A 66 0.04 -14.08 5.42
C ASP A 66 0.36 -15.57 5.54
N ARG A 67 -0.28 -16.24 6.50
CA ARG A 67 -0.15 -17.69 6.73
C ARG A 67 -1.37 -18.46 6.25
N ASN A 68 -2.11 -17.94 5.28
CA ASN A 68 -3.36 -18.57 4.85
C ASN A 68 -3.12 -19.81 3.96
N GLY A 69 -1.94 -19.93 3.33
CA GLY A 69 -1.57 -21.03 2.44
C GLY A 69 -0.46 -21.95 2.97
N LEU A 70 0.06 -22.81 2.08
CA LEU A 70 1.22 -23.67 2.33
C LEU A 70 2.52 -22.85 2.48
N ASP A 71 2.60 -21.74 1.75
CA ASP A 71 3.72 -20.81 1.78
C ASP A 71 3.34 -19.55 2.54
N ASN A 72 4.29 -19.01 3.31
CA ASN A 72 4.12 -17.74 3.98
C ASN A 72 4.37 -16.60 2.98
N GLU A 73 3.36 -15.76 2.76
CA GLU A 73 3.49 -14.59 1.88
C GLU A 73 3.91 -13.37 2.69
N TYR A 74 4.91 -12.64 2.21
CA TYR A 74 5.48 -11.50 2.92
C TYR A 74 5.25 -10.22 2.13
N HIS A 75 4.46 -9.31 2.69
CA HIS A 75 4.17 -8.01 2.09
C HIS A 75 4.84 -6.90 2.91
N ASN A 76 5.54 -6.01 2.23
CA ASN A 76 6.21 -4.89 2.88
C ASN A 76 5.27 -3.70 2.97
N ALA A 77 5.39 -2.97 4.06
CA ALA A 77 4.62 -1.78 4.31
C ALA A 77 5.43 -0.73 5.05
N ALA A 78 5.05 0.53 4.87
CA ALA A 78 5.65 1.64 5.57
C ALA A 78 4.57 2.59 6.05
N LEU A 79 4.64 2.96 7.33
CA LEU A 79 3.81 3.99 7.96
C LEU A 79 4.69 5.19 8.30
N PHE A 80 4.26 6.36 7.88
CA PHE A 80 4.91 7.63 8.16
C PHE A 80 4.03 8.45 9.09
N LEU A 81 4.65 9.27 9.93
CA LEU A 81 3.90 10.20 10.77
C LEU A 81 3.15 11.20 9.88
N ASN A 82 1.86 11.39 10.14
CA ASN A 82 1.05 12.38 9.45
C ASN A 82 1.32 13.77 10.04
N GLU A 83 2.28 14.49 9.45
CA GLU A 83 2.64 15.85 9.87
C GLU A 83 1.51 16.87 9.65
N LYS A 84 0.50 16.53 8.81
CA LYS A 84 -0.65 17.39 8.48
C LYS A 84 -1.90 17.08 9.30
N LYS A 85 -1.77 16.34 10.40
CA LYS A 85 -2.91 15.97 11.25
C LYS A 85 -3.47 17.21 11.94
N ASP A 86 -4.69 17.60 11.56
CA ASP A 86 -5.38 18.78 12.12
C ASP A 86 -6.48 18.40 13.14
N GLY A 87 -6.84 17.12 13.25
CA GLY A 87 -7.85 16.66 14.20
C GLY A 87 -7.86 15.16 14.48
N GLU A 88 -8.60 14.74 15.50
CA GLU A 88 -8.66 13.35 15.98
C GLU A 88 -9.29 12.35 14.99
N LYS A 89 -10.10 12.86 14.05
CA LYS A 89 -10.69 12.04 12.98
C LYS A 89 -9.65 11.62 11.93
N GLN A 90 -8.51 12.30 11.88
CA GLN A 90 -7.44 11.99 10.95
C GLN A 90 -6.46 10.98 11.57
N PRO A 91 -5.90 10.06 10.77
CA PRO A 91 -4.89 9.11 11.26
C PRO A 91 -3.61 9.84 11.70
N ASP A 92 -3.01 9.35 12.79
CA ASP A 92 -1.70 9.79 13.29
C ASP A 92 -0.56 9.36 12.37
N TYR A 93 -0.70 8.17 11.77
CA TYR A 93 0.27 7.64 10.83
C TYR A 93 -0.45 7.20 9.55
N THR A 94 0.15 7.49 8.40
CA THR A 94 -0.38 7.12 7.09
C THR A 94 0.69 6.39 6.29
N GLY A 95 0.26 5.52 5.40
CA GLY A 95 1.21 4.70 4.67
C GLY A 95 0.59 3.87 3.58
N SER A 96 1.38 2.95 3.07
CA SER A 96 1.00 2.00 2.04
C SER A 96 1.62 0.64 2.31
N ILE A 97 0.94 -0.40 1.85
CA ILE A 97 1.45 -1.76 1.75
C ILE A 97 1.56 -2.11 0.28
N ASP A 98 2.71 -2.63 -0.10
CA ASP A 98 2.98 -3.12 -1.44
C ASP A 98 2.64 -4.62 -1.42
N LEU A 99 1.54 -4.98 -2.08
CA LEU A 99 1.03 -6.36 -2.13
C LEU A 99 1.85 -7.22 -3.08
N ASP A 100 2.34 -6.61 -4.15
CA ASP A 100 3.11 -7.26 -5.19
C ASP A 100 4.57 -6.79 -5.19
N ARG A 101 5.48 -7.63 -5.70
CA ARG A 101 6.92 -7.33 -5.78
C ARG A 101 7.22 -6.19 -6.75
N ASP A 102 6.43 -6.06 -7.81
CA ASP A 102 6.57 -5.01 -8.81
C ASP A 102 5.88 -3.70 -8.37
N GLY A 103 5.18 -3.71 -7.24
CA GLY A 103 4.56 -2.52 -6.64
C GLY A 103 3.31 -2.01 -7.36
N ASN A 104 2.77 -2.81 -8.29
CA ASN A 104 1.58 -2.45 -9.07
C ASN A 104 0.30 -2.43 -8.22
N GLU A 105 0.19 -3.34 -7.26
CA GLU A 105 -0.91 -3.37 -6.30
C GLU A 105 -0.46 -2.84 -4.94
N ARG A 106 -1.10 -1.75 -4.51
CA ARG A 106 -0.83 -1.09 -3.23
C ARG A 106 -2.13 -0.93 -2.47
N LEU A 107 -2.11 -1.12 -1.15
CA LEU A 107 -3.23 -0.73 -0.29
C LEU A 107 -2.83 0.44 0.57
N ARG A 108 -3.83 1.22 0.98
CA ARG A 108 -3.64 2.36 1.88
C ARG A 108 -3.67 1.86 3.32
N LEU A 109 -2.72 2.35 4.11
CA LEU A 109 -2.68 2.16 5.56
C LEU A 109 -2.97 3.47 6.27
N ALA A 110 -3.90 3.43 7.22
CA ALA A 110 -4.20 4.53 8.11
C ALA A 110 -4.13 4.01 9.55
N ALA A 111 -3.36 4.67 10.40
CA ALA A 111 -3.09 4.23 11.76
C ALA A 111 -3.35 5.35 12.76
N TRP A 112 -4.05 5.01 13.83
CA TRP A 112 -4.38 5.89 14.94
C TRP A 112 -3.68 5.41 16.20
N LEU A 113 -2.99 6.32 16.88
CA LEU A 113 -2.34 6.00 18.14
C LEU A 113 -3.39 6.01 19.25
N LYS A 114 -3.69 4.84 19.80
CA LYS A 114 -4.62 4.65 20.91
C LYS A 114 -3.87 4.22 22.17
N ASN A 115 -4.50 4.42 23.32
CA ASN A 115 -4.00 3.96 24.61
C ASN A 115 -5.03 3.04 25.25
N SER A 116 -4.58 1.90 25.79
CA SER A 116 -5.40 0.95 26.50
C SER A 116 -4.82 0.71 27.89
N ASP A 117 -5.68 0.59 28.89
CA ASP A 117 -5.27 0.31 30.27
C ASP A 117 -4.55 -1.05 30.41
N ARG A 118 -4.93 -2.04 29.59
CA ARG A 118 -4.36 -3.40 29.65
C ARG A 118 -3.09 -3.59 28.82
N ALA A 119 -3.03 -2.98 27.64
CA ALA A 119 -1.95 -3.22 26.66
C ALA A 119 -1.02 -2.01 26.48
N GLY A 120 -1.30 -0.90 27.16
CA GLY A 120 -0.62 0.38 26.96
C GLY A 120 -0.95 1.02 25.62
N ARG A 121 0.02 1.75 25.06
CA ARG A 121 -0.13 2.42 23.77
C ARG A 121 -0.07 1.42 22.63
N TYR A 122 -1.10 1.43 21.79
CA TYR A 122 -1.25 0.58 20.62
C TYR A 122 -1.68 1.39 19.41
N LEU A 123 -1.25 0.97 18.23
CA LEU A 123 -1.62 1.58 16.96
C LEU A 123 -2.79 0.78 16.37
N SER A 124 -3.95 1.42 16.28
CA SER A 124 -5.09 0.86 15.56
C SER A 124 -4.90 1.17 14.10
N VAL A 125 -4.70 0.16 13.26
CA VAL A 125 -4.46 0.34 11.82
C VAL A 125 -5.65 -0.17 11.02
N SER A 126 -6.03 0.59 10.00
CA SER A 126 -7.02 0.23 9.00
C SER A 126 -6.32 0.10 7.66
N VAL A 127 -6.48 -1.05 7.04
CA VAL A 127 -6.09 -1.33 5.66
C VAL A 127 -7.32 -1.12 4.79
N SER A 128 -7.16 -0.37 3.71
CA SER A 128 -8.22 -0.15 2.74
C SER A 128 -7.64 -0.18 1.35
N GLU A 129 -8.45 -0.57 0.38
CA GLU A 129 -8.06 -0.52 -1.03
C GLU A 129 -7.57 0.88 -1.38
N PHE A 130 -6.44 0.95 -2.08
CA PHE A 130 -6.03 2.17 -2.73
C PHE A 130 -6.96 2.31 -3.94
N LEU A 131 -8.16 2.83 -3.74
CA LEU A 131 -9.00 3.19 -4.87
C LEU A 131 -8.21 4.27 -5.62
N PRO A 132 -7.77 4.04 -6.88
CA PRO A 132 -7.48 5.16 -7.75
C PRO A 132 -8.77 5.96 -7.76
N LYS A 133 -8.69 7.22 -7.34
CA LYS A 133 -9.80 8.14 -7.50
C LYS A 133 -10.08 8.11 -9.01
N GLU A 134 -11.28 7.69 -9.40
CA GLU A 134 -11.73 7.68 -10.78
C GLU A 134 -11.38 9.04 -11.40
N GLY A 135 -10.34 9.06 -12.25
CA GLY A 135 -9.67 10.29 -12.70
C GLY A 135 -8.14 10.26 -12.83
N ASP A 136 -7.42 9.22 -12.39
CA ASP A 136 -6.00 9.06 -12.70
C ASP A 136 -5.80 8.27 -14.01
N PRO A 137 -5.23 8.86 -15.08
CA PRO A 137 -5.15 8.26 -16.43
C PRO A 137 -4.15 7.10 -16.57
N ALA A 138 -3.67 6.50 -15.48
CA ALA A 138 -2.70 5.42 -15.50
C ALA A 138 -3.31 4.01 -15.67
N ALA A 139 -4.60 3.91 -15.99
CA ALA A 139 -5.29 2.66 -16.29
C ALA A 139 -5.84 2.60 -17.73
N ALA A 140 -5.23 3.34 -18.66
CA ALA A 140 -5.52 3.22 -20.10
C ALA A 140 -4.38 2.45 -20.78
N GLY A 141 -4.30 1.15 -20.53
CA GLY A 141 -3.16 0.38 -21.00
C GLY A 141 -3.33 -1.13 -20.95
N ALA A 142 -4.47 -1.66 -21.39
CA ALA A 142 -4.54 -2.86 -22.23
C ALA A 142 -6.01 -3.28 -22.46
N GLU A 143 -6.22 -3.93 -23.60
CA GLU A 143 -7.36 -4.76 -23.98
C GLU A 143 -8.52 -4.06 -24.71
N GLY A 144 -8.58 -4.33 -26.02
CA GLY A 144 -9.73 -4.04 -26.86
C GLY A 144 -9.42 -3.75 -28.32
N ALA A 145 -8.59 -4.57 -28.98
CA ALA A 145 -8.73 -4.72 -30.42
C ALA A 145 -10.08 -5.43 -30.67
N GLU A 146 -10.97 -4.80 -31.43
CA GLU A 146 -11.81 -5.38 -32.49
C GLU A 146 -13.07 -4.54 -32.75
N GLY A 147 -13.19 -4.04 -33.98
CA GLY A 147 -14.46 -3.79 -34.65
C GLY A 147 -15.07 -2.40 -34.50
N GLY A 148 -14.73 -1.47 -35.40
CA GLY A 148 -15.49 -0.23 -35.56
C GLY A 148 -14.89 0.76 -36.56
N VAL A 149 -14.97 0.49 -37.86
CA VAL A 149 -14.96 1.56 -38.87
C VAL A 149 -16.31 2.27 -38.76
N PRO A 150 -16.38 3.61 -38.57
CA PRO A 150 -16.33 4.51 -39.72
C PRO A 150 -15.75 5.92 -39.47
N GLY A 151 -15.24 6.53 -40.55
CA GLY A 151 -15.22 7.98 -40.71
C GLY A 151 -13.84 8.62 -40.73
N THR A 152 -13.16 8.56 -41.88
CA THR A 152 -12.09 9.51 -42.22
C THR A 152 -12.70 10.92 -42.28
N PRO A 153 -12.24 11.89 -41.47
CA PRO A 153 -12.46 13.29 -41.78
C PRO A 153 -11.50 13.68 -42.93
N VAL A 154 -12.08 14.06 -44.06
CA VAL A 154 -11.38 14.71 -45.16
C VAL A 154 -10.81 16.05 -44.69
N PRO A 155 -9.49 16.31 -44.77
CA PRO A 155 -8.97 17.67 -44.58
C PRO A 155 -9.18 18.47 -45.87
N ALA A 156 -9.97 19.54 -45.76
CA ALA A 156 -10.16 20.53 -46.80
C ALA A 156 -9.03 21.57 -46.78
N GLY A 157 -8.37 21.74 -47.92
CA GLY A 157 -7.86 23.04 -48.38
C GLY A 157 -6.37 23.30 -48.21
N ALA A 158 -5.60 23.24 -49.30
CA ALA A 158 -5.20 24.43 -50.05
C ALA A 158 -4.41 24.03 -51.33
N PRO A 159 -4.41 24.86 -52.37
CA PRO A 159 -4.10 24.48 -53.75
C PRO A 159 -2.64 24.78 -54.12
N GLU A 160 -1.97 23.87 -54.80
CA GLU A 160 -0.76 24.20 -55.57
C GLU A 160 -0.81 23.52 -56.95
N ASP A 161 -0.95 24.42 -57.91
CA ASP A 161 -0.67 24.35 -59.35
C ASP A 161 0.71 23.74 -59.60
N ASP A 162 0.83 22.76 -60.50
CA ASP A 162 1.90 22.66 -61.51
C ASP A 162 1.82 21.31 -62.26
N GLU A 163 1.38 21.38 -63.51
CA GLU A 163 2.13 20.91 -64.68
C GLU A 163 2.57 19.43 -64.85
N ILE A 164 2.00 18.83 -65.94
CA ILE A 164 2.54 17.91 -66.99
C ILE A 164 2.91 16.45 -66.66
N PRO A 165 2.99 15.54 -67.66
CA PRO A 165 2.28 15.34 -68.96
C PRO A 165 1.48 14.00 -68.92
N PHE A 166 0.64 13.59 -69.90
CA PHE A 166 0.86 13.33 -71.33
C PHE A 166 -0.45 13.45 -72.12
#